data_AF-A0A1A8FS49-F1
#
_entry.id   AF-A0A1A8FS49-F1
#
_cell.length_a   1.000
_cell.length_b   1.000
_cell.length_c   1.000
_cell.angle_alpha   90.00
_cell.angle_beta   90.00
_cell.angle_gamma   90.00
#
_symmetry.space_group_name_H-M   'P 1'
#
loop_
_entity.id
_entity.type
_entity.pdbx_description
1 polymer ?
#
loop_
_entity_poly.entity_id
_entity_poly.type
_entity_poly.pdbx_seq_one_letter_code
_entity_poly.pdbx_strand_id
1 'polypeptide(L)'
;DNNTWNNSHIALVGKAMSSNETAAYEIMRSLDVDYVLIIFGGVIGYSGDDINKFLWMVRIAEGEHPKDIRESDYFTPQGEFRVDKAGSPTLLNCLMYKMSYYRFGEMQLDFRTPPGFDRTRNAEIGNKDIKLKYLEEAFTSEHWLVRIYKVKKPENRDRMEHKLRSTDASRQKYTSKKTAKRRRGFVKNKLSLKKGKRGSKSL
;
A
#
# COMPACT_ATOMS: atom_id res chain seq x y z
N ASP A 1 6.85 -20.53 -13.63
CA ASP A 1 6.98 -21.54 -14.70
C ASP A 1 5.58 -21.99 -15.09
N ASN A 2 5.33 -22.26 -16.38
CA ASN A 2 4.05 -22.82 -16.83
C ASN A 2 4.01 -24.35 -16.68
N ASN A 3 5.13 -24.96 -16.32
CA ASN A 3 5.20 -26.35 -15.91
C ASN A 3 4.83 -26.49 -14.42
N THR A 4 3.68 -27.09 -14.13
CA THR A 4 3.11 -27.23 -12.78
C THR A 4 3.61 -28.49 -12.06
N TRP A 5 4.94 -28.63 -11.93
CA TRP A 5 5.54 -29.84 -11.36
C TRP A 5 5.69 -29.80 -9.82
N ASN A 6 5.65 -28.59 -9.21
CA ASN A 6 5.75 -28.40 -7.76
C ASN A 6 4.57 -27.58 -7.23
N ASN A 7 3.55 -28.27 -6.73
CA ASN A 7 2.32 -27.66 -6.24
C ASN A 7 2.54 -26.80 -4.98
N SER A 8 3.42 -27.22 -4.06
CA SER A 8 3.69 -26.46 -2.83
C SER A 8 4.35 -25.11 -3.12
N HIS A 9 5.22 -25.03 -4.15
CA HIS A 9 5.78 -23.74 -4.57
C HIS A 9 4.69 -22.80 -5.14
N ILE A 10 3.79 -23.34 -5.97
CA ILE A 10 2.66 -22.57 -6.52
C ILE A 10 1.73 -22.11 -5.40
N ALA A 11 1.47 -22.96 -4.41
CA ALA A 11 0.67 -22.61 -3.24
C ALA A 11 1.30 -21.51 -2.39
N LEU A 12 2.62 -21.48 -2.26
CA LEU A 12 3.33 -20.39 -1.56
C LEU A 12 3.16 -19.05 -2.28
N VAL A 13 3.21 -19.04 -3.62
CA VAL A 13 2.93 -17.85 -4.44
C VAL A 13 1.46 -17.43 -4.31
N GLY A 14 0.54 -18.40 -4.39
CA GLY A 14 -0.89 -18.16 -4.18
C GLY A 14 -1.18 -17.55 -2.81
N LYS A 15 -0.52 -18.07 -1.76
CA LYS A 15 -0.59 -17.56 -0.38
C LYS A 15 -0.05 -16.14 -0.28
N ALA A 16 1.08 -15.83 -0.92
CA ALA A 16 1.60 -14.46 -0.93
C ALA A 16 0.60 -13.48 -1.59
N MET A 17 0.00 -13.86 -2.71
CA MET A 17 -0.94 -13.00 -3.43
C MET A 17 -2.28 -12.81 -2.70
N SER A 18 -2.72 -13.82 -1.93
CA SER A 18 -3.99 -13.79 -1.20
C SER A 18 -3.89 -13.27 0.24
N SER A 19 -2.67 -13.15 0.79
CA SER A 19 -2.42 -12.62 2.13
C SER A 19 -2.43 -11.09 2.20
N ASN A 20 -2.39 -10.53 3.41
CA ASN A 20 -2.13 -9.11 3.62
C ASN A 20 -0.68 -8.76 3.24
N GLU A 21 -0.40 -7.45 3.11
CA GLU A 21 0.91 -6.97 2.64
C GLU A 21 2.09 -7.41 3.52
N THR A 22 1.90 -7.54 4.84
CA THR A 22 2.96 -7.93 5.78
C THR A 22 3.35 -9.40 5.61
N ALA A 23 2.39 -10.32 5.65
CA ALA A 23 2.65 -11.74 5.48
C ALA A 23 3.15 -12.05 4.06
N ALA A 24 2.59 -11.38 3.05
CA ALA A 24 3.08 -11.50 1.70
C ALA A 24 4.52 -11.00 1.54
N TYR A 25 4.90 -9.92 2.23
CA TYR A 25 6.27 -9.42 2.24
C TYR A 25 7.26 -10.42 2.81
N GLU A 26 6.92 -11.09 3.93
CA GLU A 26 7.75 -12.15 4.50
C GLU A 26 7.98 -13.30 3.51
N ILE A 27 6.94 -13.72 2.80
CA ILE A 27 7.03 -14.77 1.77
C ILE A 27 7.86 -14.31 0.57
N MET A 28 7.65 -13.08 0.07
CA MET A 28 8.44 -12.53 -1.04
C MET A 28 9.92 -12.43 -0.66
N ARG A 29 10.23 -12.10 0.60
CA ARG A 29 11.60 -12.06 1.11
C ARG A 29 12.23 -13.44 1.27
N SER A 30 11.48 -14.45 1.70
CA SER A 30 12.01 -15.81 1.81
C SER A 30 12.29 -16.45 0.45
N LEU A 31 11.61 -15.98 -0.60
CA LEU A 31 11.81 -16.38 -1.98
C LEU A 31 12.80 -15.48 -2.77
N ASP A 32 13.41 -14.48 -2.13
CA ASP A 32 14.29 -13.50 -2.78
C ASP A 32 13.65 -12.82 -4.03
N VAL A 33 12.37 -12.45 -3.93
CA VAL A 33 11.64 -11.77 -5.02
C VAL A 33 11.96 -10.28 -5.03
N ASP A 34 12.41 -9.78 -6.20
CA ASP A 34 12.66 -8.35 -6.43
C ASP A 34 11.47 -7.61 -7.05
N TYR A 35 10.74 -8.27 -7.95
CA TYR A 35 9.65 -7.67 -8.73
C TYR A 35 8.43 -8.58 -8.77
N VAL A 36 7.25 -7.98 -8.76
CA VAL A 36 5.94 -8.64 -8.88
C VAL A 36 5.22 -8.06 -10.08
N LEU A 37 4.76 -8.93 -10.97
CA LEU A 37 3.94 -8.55 -12.14
C LEU A 37 2.50 -8.97 -11.90
N ILE A 38 1.57 -8.09 -12.28
CA ILE A 38 0.12 -8.36 -12.24
C ILE A 38 -0.52 -7.90 -13.53
N ILE A 39 -1.48 -8.68 -14.01
CA ILE A 39 -2.38 -8.31 -15.11
C ILE A 39 -3.66 -7.73 -14.51
N PHE A 40 -3.97 -6.48 -14.85
CA PHE A 40 -5.14 -5.76 -14.38
C PHE A 40 -6.02 -5.31 -15.55
N GLY A 41 -7.25 -5.82 -15.64
CA GLY A 41 -8.12 -5.59 -16.79
C GLY A 41 -9.12 -4.45 -16.63
N GLY A 42 -9.19 -3.79 -15.47
CA GLY A 42 -10.33 -2.94 -15.10
C GLY A 42 -10.49 -1.66 -15.92
N VAL A 43 -9.45 -1.19 -16.61
CA VAL A 43 -9.51 0.01 -17.47
C VAL A 43 -10.16 -0.28 -18.83
N ILE A 44 -9.82 -1.41 -19.44
CA ILE A 44 -10.24 -1.76 -20.80
C ILE A 44 -11.31 -2.85 -20.85
N GLY A 45 -11.66 -3.45 -19.71
CA GLY A 45 -12.60 -4.57 -19.65
C GLY A 45 -11.97 -5.91 -20.04
N TYR A 46 -10.68 -6.11 -19.79
CA TYR A 46 -10.02 -7.39 -20.09
C TYR A 46 -10.40 -8.44 -19.05
N SER A 47 -11.07 -9.51 -19.47
CA SER A 47 -11.57 -10.57 -18.58
C SER A 47 -10.49 -11.57 -18.12
N GLY A 48 -9.35 -11.62 -18.80
CA GLY A 48 -8.25 -12.54 -18.47
C GLY A 48 -7.32 -12.08 -17.35
N ASP A 49 -7.74 -11.10 -16.55
CA ASP A 49 -6.95 -10.48 -15.49
C ASP A 49 -6.80 -11.35 -14.23
N ASP A 50 -5.87 -10.96 -13.36
CA ASP A 50 -5.52 -11.78 -12.19
C ASP A 50 -6.59 -11.74 -11.09
N ILE A 51 -7.44 -10.71 -11.06
CA ILE A 51 -8.57 -10.65 -10.13
C ILE A 51 -9.64 -11.69 -10.50
N ASN A 52 -9.91 -11.95 -11.79
CA ASN A 52 -10.84 -13.02 -12.19
C ASN A 52 -10.27 -14.42 -11.91
N LYS A 53 -8.94 -14.56 -11.92
CA LYS A 53 -8.25 -15.81 -11.57
C LYS A 53 -7.95 -15.94 -10.07
N PHE A 54 -8.29 -14.94 -9.27
CA PHE A 54 -7.88 -14.83 -7.87
C PHE A 54 -8.38 -16.00 -7.01
N LEU A 55 -9.65 -16.41 -7.15
CA LEU A 55 -10.19 -17.53 -6.36
C LEU A 55 -9.46 -18.85 -6.64
N TRP A 56 -8.92 -19.05 -7.84
CA TRP A 56 -8.06 -20.20 -8.12
C TRP A 56 -6.76 -20.15 -7.32
N MET A 57 -6.16 -18.96 -7.18
CA MET A 57 -4.97 -18.77 -6.32
C MET A 57 -5.27 -19.07 -4.86
N VAL A 58 -6.43 -18.64 -4.37
CA VAL A 58 -6.91 -18.90 -3.00
C VAL A 58 -7.09 -20.39 -2.76
N ARG A 59 -7.76 -21.12 -3.66
CA ARG A 59 -7.98 -22.57 -3.55
C ARG A 59 -6.69 -23.37 -3.54
N ILE A 60 -5.73 -23.01 -4.40
CA ILE A 60 -4.42 -23.67 -4.42
C ILE A 60 -3.66 -23.40 -3.10
N ALA A 61 -3.72 -22.17 -2.60
CA ALA A 61 -3.09 -21.81 -1.33
C ALA A 61 -3.74 -22.50 -0.12
N GLU A 62 -5.07 -22.59 -0.08
CA GLU A 62 -5.83 -23.27 0.96
C GLU A 62 -5.55 -24.78 0.99
N GLY A 63 -5.35 -25.41 -0.18
CA GLY A 63 -5.03 -26.84 -0.27
C GLY A 63 -3.77 -27.23 0.51
N GLU A 64 -2.73 -26.39 0.49
CA GLU A 64 -1.46 -26.64 1.21
C GLU A 64 -1.36 -25.91 2.57
N HIS A 65 -2.04 -24.77 2.71
CA HIS A 65 -2.00 -23.91 3.90
C HIS A 65 -3.40 -23.57 4.45
N PRO A 66 -4.21 -24.57 4.85
CA PRO A 66 -5.62 -24.38 5.24
C PRO A 66 -5.81 -23.60 6.55
N LYS A 67 -4.74 -23.45 7.35
CA LYS A 67 -4.76 -22.67 8.61
C LYS A 67 -4.64 -21.17 8.37
N ASP A 68 -4.05 -20.78 7.24
CA ASP A 68 -3.69 -19.39 6.97
C ASP A 68 -4.66 -18.73 5.98
N ILE A 69 -5.12 -19.49 4.98
CA ILE A 69 -6.00 -19.02 3.90
C ILE A 69 -7.24 -19.91 3.87
N ARG A 70 -8.42 -19.29 3.80
CA ARG A 70 -9.72 -19.97 3.65
C ARG A 70 -10.55 -19.27 2.59
N GLU A 71 -11.08 -20.01 1.62
CA GLU A 71 -11.85 -19.43 0.51
C GLU A 71 -13.06 -18.61 1.02
N SER A 72 -13.75 -19.11 2.06
CA SER A 72 -14.90 -18.44 2.67
C SER A 72 -14.63 -17.02 3.14
N ASP A 73 -13.39 -16.72 3.54
CA ASP A 73 -13.03 -15.42 4.12
C ASP A 73 -13.00 -14.31 3.05
N TYR A 74 -12.98 -14.65 1.75
CA TYR A 74 -12.99 -13.69 0.63
C TYR A 74 -14.37 -13.37 0.08
N PHE A 75 -15.40 -14.10 0.50
CA PHE A 75 -16.79 -13.86 0.11
C PHE A 75 -17.50 -12.92 1.08
N THR A 76 -18.56 -12.28 0.60
CA THR A 76 -19.50 -11.56 1.48
C THR A 76 -20.28 -12.56 2.36
N PRO A 77 -20.97 -12.09 3.41
CA PRO A 77 -21.89 -12.95 4.19
C PRO A 77 -22.98 -13.62 3.35
N GLN A 78 -23.29 -13.08 2.16
CA GLN A 78 -24.23 -13.62 1.19
C GLN A 78 -23.61 -14.65 0.24
N GLY A 79 -22.30 -14.89 0.33
CA GLY A 79 -21.57 -15.81 -0.56
C GLY A 79 -21.18 -15.21 -1.91
N GLU A 80 -21.23 -13.87 -2.06
CA GLU A 80 -20.87 -13.20 -3.32
C GLU A 80 -19.40 -12.77 -3.33
N PHE A 81 -18.73 -12.87 -4.48
CA PHE A 81 -17.39 -12.33 -4.66
C PHE A 81 -17.48 -10.91 -5.23
N ARG A 82 -17.27 -9.89 -4.40
CA ARG A 82 -17.45 -8.48 -4.76
C ARG A 82 -16.21 -7.66 -4.48
N VAL A 83 -15.88 -6.73 -5.40
CA VAL A 83 -14.73 -5.80 -5.29
C VAL A 83 -15.13 -4.39 -4.80
N ASP A 84 -16.44 -4.18 -4.61
CA ASP A 84 -17.02 -2.95 -4.14
C ASP A 84 -16.94 -2.82 -2.62
N LYS A 85 -17.61 -1.80 -2.06
CA LYS A 85 -17.63 -1.54 -0.61
C LYS A 85 -18.26 -2.66 0.21
N ALA A 86 -19.09 -3.51 -0.41
CA ALA A 86 -19.71 -4.66 0.25
C ALA A 86 -18.81 -5.90 0.21
N GLY A 87 -17.69 -5.86 -0.52
CA GLY A 87 -16.69 -6.91 -0.56
C GLY A 87 -16.11 -7.23 0.82
N SER A 88 -15.61 -8.46 0.98
CA SER A 88 -15.01 -8.89 2.25
C SER A 88 -13.83 -7.99 2.65
N PRO A 89 -13.71 -7.59 3.93
CA PRO A 89 -12.54 -6.89 4.43
C PRO A 89 -11.23 -7.64 4.18
N THR A 90 -11.26 -8.98 4.12
CA THR A 90 -10.09 -9.82 3.79
C THR A 90 -9.65 -9.58 2.35
N LEU A 91 -10.60 -9.55 1.42
CA LEU A 91 -10.34 -9.27 0.00
C LEU A 91 -9.83 -7.84 -0.20
N LEU A 92 -10.51 -6.84 0.39
CA LEU A 92 -10.11 -5.43 0.24
C LEU A 92 -8.72 -5.12 0.84
N ASN A 93 -8.22 -5.97 1.73
CA ASN A 93 -6.90 -5.85 2.34
C ASN A 93 -5.83 -6.81 1.77
N CYS A 94 -6.20 -7.72 0.87
CA CYS A 94 -5.26 -8.66 0.29
C CYS A 94 -4.27 -7.96 -0.64
N LEU A 95 -3.10 -8.56 -0.82
CA LEU A 95 -2.03 -7.99 -1.61
C LEU A 95 -2.45 -7.83 -3.08
N MET A 96 -3.09 -8.85 -3.66
CA MET A 96 -3.59 -8.80 -5.04
C MET A 96 -4.53 -7.61 -5.29
N TYR A 97 -5.50 -7.38 -4.39
CA TYR A 97 -6.43 -6.25 -4.49
C TYR A 97 -5.68 -4.92 -4.41
N LYS A 98 -4.79 -4.78 -3.41
CA LYS A 98 -4.02 -3.55 -3.20
C LYS A 98 -3.11 -3.21 -4.38
N MET A 99 -2.45 -4.20 -4.95
CA MET A 99 -1.57 -4.00 -6.10
C MET A 99 -2.36 -3.78 -7.41
N SER A 100 -3.49 -4.44 -7.61
CA SER A 100 -4.30 -4.23 -8.84
C SER A 100 -4.92 -2.83 -8.88
N TYR A 101 -5.51 -2.40 -7.75
CA TYR A 101 -6.25 -1.14 -7.65
C TYR A 101 -5.43 0.04 -7.09
N TYR A 102 -4.10 -0.08 -7.00
CA TYR A 102 -3.25 1.01 -6.55
C TYR A 102 -3.44 2.27 -7.42
N ARG A 103 -3.84 3.38 -6.78
CA ARG A 103 -4.19 4.67 -7.41
C ARG A 103 -5.36 4.62 -8.41
N PHE A 104 -6.08 3.49 -8.50
CA PHE A 104 -7.21 3.36 -9.40
C PHE A 104 -8.43 4.16 -8.93
N GLY A 105 -8.55 4.43 -7.62
CA GLY A 105 -9.64 5.22 -7.04
C GLY A 105 -9.72 6.68 -7.50
N GLU A 106 -8.61 7.23 -8.00
CA GLU A 106 -8.54 8.59 -8.57
C GLU A 106 -8.79 8.60 -10.09
N MET A 107 -8.82 7.42 -10.73
CA MET A 107 -8.94 7.29 -12.17
C MET A 107 -10.42 7.39 -12.59
N GLN A 108 -10.74 8.41 -13.37
CA GLN A 108 -12.05 8.57 -13.98
C GLN A 108 -11.93 8.33 -15.49
N LEU A 109 -12.53 7.24 -15.97
CA LEU A 109 -12.46 6.84 -17.38
C LEU A 109 -13.47 7.61 -18.24
N ASP A 110 -14.73 7.62 -17.81
CA ASP A 110 -15.81 8.33 -18.49
C ASP A 110 -16.39 9.41 -17.57
N PHE A 111 -16.84 10.52 -18.17
CA PHE A 111 -17.47 11.61 -17.43
C PHE A 111 -18.74 11.17 -16.67
N ARG A 112 -19.41 10.11 -17.17
CA ARG A 112 -20.65 9.57 -16.59
C ARG A 112 -20.41 8.50 -15.51
N THR A 113 -19.23 7.91 -15.47
CA THR A 113 -18.88 6.87 -14.48
C THR A 113 -18.20 7.50 -13.27
N PRO A 114 -18.45 6.98 -12.05
CA PRO A 114 -17.72 7.43 -10.87
C PRO A 114 -16.22 7.11 -11.00
N PRO A 115 -15.33 7.84 -10.30
CA PRO A 115 -13.91 7.53 -10.26
C PRO A 115 -13.66 6.18 -9.56
N GLY A 116 -12.74 5.39 -10.07
CA GLY A 116 -12.46 4.03 -9.60
C GLY A 116 -13.50 3.00 -10.02
N PHE A 117 -14.08 3.14 -11.23
CA PHE A 117 -15.02 2.17 -11.78
C PHE A 117 -14.30 1.09 -12.58
N ASP A 118 -14.42 -0.17 -12.15
CA ASP A 118 -13.85 -1.33 -12.84
C ASP A 118 -14.81 -1.81 -13.95
N ARG A 119 -14.39 -1.67 -15.22
CA ARG A 119 -15.20 -2.07 -16.39
C ARG A 119 -15.39 -3.57 -16.55
N THR A 120 -14.46 -4.39 -16.06
CA THR A 120 -14.57 -5.85 -16.15
C THR A 120 -15.66 -6.37 -15.21
N ARG A 121 -15.79 -5.77 -14.02
CA ARG A 121 -16.76 -6.18 -12.98
C ARG A 121 -18.01 -5.30 -12.90
N ASN A 122 -18.03 -4.21 -13.65
CA ASN A 122 -19.11 -3.21 -13.63
C ASN A 122 -19.43 -2.71 -12.22
N ALA A 123 -18.38 -2.43 -11.43
CA ALA A 123 -18.51 -2.04 -10.02
C ALA A 123 -17.54 -0.91 -9.66
N GLU A 124 -17.97 -0.02 -8.77
CA GLU A 124 -17.10 0.96 -8.12
C GLU A 124 -16.28 0.27 -7.03
N ILE A 125 -14.97 0.48 -7.02
CA ILE A 125 -14.08 -0.15 -6.04
C ILE A 125 -14.42 0.26 -4.60
N GLY A 126 -14.29 -0.69 -3.67
CA GLY A 126 -14.54 -0.48 -2.25
C GLY A 126 -13.54 0.48 -1.59
N ASN A 127 -12.24 0.24 -1.81
CA ASN A 127 -11.16 1.02 -1.20
C ASN A 127 -10.43 1.85 -2.26
N LYS A 128 -10.57 3.18 -2.19
CA LYS A 128 -9.95 4.12 -3.12
C LYS A 128 -8.55 4.55 -2.70
N ASP A 129 -8.31 4.64 -1.39
CA ASP A 129 -7.09 5.19 -0.80
C ASP A 129 -6.12 4.06 -0.40
N ILE A 130 -5.54 3.42 -1.41
CA ILE A 130 -4.61 2.31 -1.19
C ILE A 130 -3.18 2.84 -1.07
N LYS A 131 -2.50 2.46 0.02
CA LYS A 131 -1.09 2.76 0.26
C LYS A 131 -0.31 1.47 0.42
N LEU A 132 0.79 1.35 -0.31
CA LEU A 132 1.73 0.24 -0.22
C LEU A 132 2.92 0.66 0.65
N LYS A 133 3.20 -0.14 1.69
CA LYS A 133 4.33 0.07 2.59
C LYS A 133 5.59 -0.59 2.03
N TYR A 134 5.50 -1.88 1.70
CA TYR A 134 6.62 -2.75 1.33
C TYR A 134 6.85 -2.84 -0.18
N LEU A 135 5.92 -2.36 -0.99
CA LEU A 135 6.06 -2.33 -2.45
C LEU A 135 6.06 -0.89 -2.97
N GLU A 136 6.65 -0.70 -4.14
CA GLU A 136 6.56 0.53 -4.93
C GLU A 136 6.21 0.22 -6.39
N GLU A 137 5.42 1.09 -7.02
CA GLU A 137 5.08 0.98 -8.43
C GLU A 137 6.33 1.26 -9.27
N ALA A 138 6.78 0.27 -10.04
CA ALA A 138 7.97 0.38 -10.89
C ALA A 138 7.60 0.68 -12.35
N PHE A 139 6.51 0.10 -12.85
CA PHE A 139 6.00 0.33 -14.19
C PHE A 139 4.50 0.03 -14.25
N THR A 140 3.76 0.86 -14.99
CA THR A 140 2.37 0.61 -15.36
C THR A 140 2.21 0.92 -16.83
N SER A 141 1.68 -0.04 -17.59
CA SER A 141 1.42 0.12 -19.02
C SER A 141 0.39 1.22 -19.31
N GLU A 142 0.33 1.71 -20.55
CA GLU A 142 -0.55 2.81 -20.98
C GLU A 142 -2.02 2.57 -20.63
N HIS A 143 -2.54 1.39 -20.95
CA HIS A 143 -3.91 0.99 -20.65
C HIS A 143 -4.06 0.24 -19.32
N TRP A 144 -3.02 0.32 -18.46
CA TRP A 144 -2.95 -0.30 -17.13
C TRP A 144 -3.15 -1.83 -17.12
N LEU A 145 -2.99 -2.48 -18.27
CA LEU A 145 -3.14 -3.93 -18.43
C LEU A 145 -2.07 -4.69 -17.67
N VAL A 146 -0.82 -4.23 -17.74
CA VAL A 146 0.32 -4.79 -17.02
C VAL A 146 0.83 -3.79 -15.99
N ARG A 147 1.00 -4.26 -14.75
CA ARG A 147 1.57 -3.50 -13.64
C ARG A 147 2.73 -4.28 -13.03
N ILE A 148 3.84 -3.59 -12.79
CA ILE A 148 5.05 -4.15 -12.20
C ILE A 148 5.36 -3.36 -10.93
N TYR A 149 5.47 -4.09 -9.83
CA TYR A 149 5.83 -3.58 -8.53
C TYR A 149 7.23 -4.06 -8.16
N LYS A 150 7.99 -3.20 -7.49
CA LYS A 150 9.27 -3.55 -6.91
C LYS A 150 9.11 -3.77 -5.41
N VAL A 151 9.69 -4.85 -4.91
CA VAL A 151 9.74 -5.17 -3.49
C VAL A 151 10.81 -4.30 -2.84
N LYS A 152 10.43 -3.52 -1.81
CA LYS A 152 11.38 -2.67 -1.10
C LYS A 152 12.30 -3.52 -0.23
N LYS A 153 13.53 -3.05 -0.09
CA LYS A 153 14.47 -3.56 0.89
C LYS A 153 13.94 -3.31 2.32
N PRO A 154 14.31 -4.15 3.30
CA PRO A 154 13.89 -3.96 4.68
C PRO A 154 14.28 -2.56 5.17
N GLU A 155 13.46 -1.99 6.06
CA GLU A 155 13.76 -0.70 6.66
C GLU A 155 15.11 -0.77 7.39
N ASN A 156 15.93 0.27 7.22
CA ASN A 156 17.27 0.31 7.82
C ASN A 156 17.25 0.36 9.36
N ARG A 157 16.11 0.73 9.96
CA ARG A 157 15.91 0.82 11.40
C ARG A 157 14.45 0.57 11.75
N ASP A 158 14.22 -0.16 12.84
CA ASP A 158 12.89 -0.35 13.38
C ASP A 158 12.33 0.98 13.88
N ARG A 159 11.13 1.33 13.42
CA ARG A 159 10.37 2.47 13.93
C ARG A 159 9.57 2.03 15.15
N MET A 160 9.62 2.82 16.22
CA MET A 160 8.69 2.63 17.33
C MET A 160 7.26 2.91 16.85
N GLU A 161 6.37 1.92 16.97
CA GLU A 161 4.97 2.07 16.58
C GLU A 161 4.22 3.06 17.47
N HIS A 162 4.62 3.13 18.74
CA HIS A 162 4.00 4.01 19.71
C HIS A 162 4.78 5.31 19.88
N LYS A 163 4.03 6.40 20.06
CA LYS A 163 4.62 7.67 20.45
C LYS A 163 5.31 7.48 21.80
N LEU A 164 6.49 8.08 21.95
CA LEU A 164 7.22 8.15 23.21
C LEU A 164 6.27 8.61 24.33
N ARG A 165 6.28 7.86 25.44
CA ARG A 165 5.47 8.16 26.62
C ARG A 165 5.71 9.60 27.06
N SER A 166 4.65 10.40 27.12
CA SER A 166 4.69 11.78 27.60
C SER A 166 3.91 11.87 28.91
N THR A 167 4.60 12.09 30.02
CA THR A 167 4.00 12.18 31.37
C THR A 167 3.66 13.61 31.79
N ASP A 168 4.18 14.63 31.09
CA ASP A 168 3.92 16.04 31.41
C ASP A 168 2.66 16.58 30.73
N ALA A 169 1.67 16.97 31.53
CA ALA A 169 0.45 17.64 31.09
C ALA A 169 0.67 19.11 30.65
N SER A 170 1.81 19.72 30.98
CA SER A 170 2.10 21.15 30.78
C SER A 170 3.06 21.47 29.61
N ARG A 171 3.43 20.50 28.78
CA ARG A 171 4.38 20.71 27.67
C ARG A 171 3.77 21.60 26.57
N GLN A 172 4.12 22.89 26.57
CA GLN A 172 3.89 23.77 25.42
C GLN A 172 4.69 23.24 24.20
N LYS A 173 3.97 22.78 23.17
CA LYS A 173 4.57 22.36 21.89
C LYS A 173 5.17 23.59 21.20
N TYR A 174 6.47 23.53 20.90
CA TYR A 174 7.14 24.57 20.15
C TYR A 174 6.57 24.65 18.72
N THR A 175 6.11 25.84 18.32
CA THR A 175 5.71 26.12 16.94
C THR A 175 6.90 26.62 16.14
N SER A 176 7.17 25.97 15.01
CA SER A 176 8.27 26.34 14.13
C SER A 176 8.03 27.73 13.53
N LYS A 177 9.01 28.64 13.68
CA LYS A 177 9.04 29.94 12.99
C LYS A 177 9.90 29.92 11.72
N LYS A 178 10.17 28.72 11.19
CA LYS A 178 11.01 28.52 10.00
C LYS A 178 10.21 28.87 8.74
N THR A 179 10.77 29.71 7.89
CA THR A 179 10.23 30.03 6.56
C THR A 179 11.31 29.82 5.49
N ALA A 180 10.95 29.82 4.21
CA ALA A 180 11.91 29.69 3.11
C ALA A 180 13.06 30.72 3.22
N LYS A 181 12.73 31.96 3.62
CA LYS A 181 13.67 33.07 3.88
C LYS A 181 14.34 33.01 5.26
N ARG A 182 13.66 32.49 6.28
CA ARG A 182 14.18 32.38 7.66
C ARG A 182 14.41 30.92 8.04
N ARG A 183 15.62 30.43 7.76
CA ARG A 183 16.03 29.04 8.07
C ARG A 183 16.69 28.85 9.44
N ARG A 184 16.53 29.80 10.36
CA ARG A 184 17.14 29.73 11.72
C ARG A 184 16.30 28.87 12.66
N GLY A 185 16.95 27.91 13.32
CA GLY A 185 16.35 27.10 14.38
C GLY A 185 16.15 27.85 15.70
N PHE A 186 15.47 27.22 16.64
CA PHE A 186 15.25 27.72 17.99
C PHE A 186 15.95 26.81 19.00
N VAL A 187 16.60 27.42 19.98
CA VAL A 187 17.28 26.73 21.08
C VAL A 187 16.74 27.37 22.36
N LYS A 188 16.17 26.56 23.26
CA LYS A 188 15.50 27.06 24.48
C LYS A 188 16.44 27.90 25.35
N ASN A 189 17.65 27.40 25.61
CA ASN A 189 18.63 28.04 26.50
C ASN A 189 19.76 28.71 25.71
N LYS A 190 19.42 29.56 24.74
CA LYS A 190 20.42 30.28 23.95
C LYS A 190 20.88 31.55 24.68
N LEU A 191 22.18 31.64 24.98
CA LEU A 191 22.78 32.87 25.51
C LEU A 191 22.63 34.03 24.52
N SER A 192 22.21 35.20 25.01
CA SER A 192 22.02 36.40 24.18
C SER A 192 23.33 37.19 24.05
N LEU A 193 23.75 37.43 22.81
CA LEU A 193 24.91 38.28 22.52
C LEU A 193 24.50 39.76 22.68
N LYS A 194 24.88 40.41 23.78
CA LYS A 194 24.80 41.87 23.93
C LYS A 194 26.02 42.50 23.25
N LYS A 195 25.86 43.06 22.04
CA LYS A 195 26.90 43.90 21.42
C LYS A 195 26.80 45.33 21.98
N GLY A 196 27.91 45.88 22.49
CA GLY A 196 27.96 47.26 22.99
C GLY A 196 27.67 48.30 21.89
N LYS A 197 26.91 49.35 22.23
CA LYS A 197 26.71 50.51 21.36
C LYS A 197 27.96 51.40 21.41
N ARG A 198 28.52 51.74 20.25
CA ARG A 198 29.58 52.76 20.14
C ARG A 198 28.91 54.13 20.30
N GLY A 199 29.31 54.90 21.31
CA GLY A 199 28.78 56.25 21.56
C GLY A 199 29.03 57.16 20.35
N SER A 200 28.00 57.90 19.93
CA SER A 200 28.13 58.94 18.91
C SER A 200 28.98 60.07 19.46
N LYS A 201 30.12 60.37 18.84
CA LYS A 201 30.82 61.64 19.09
C LYS A 201 29.96 62.75 18.50
N SER A 202 29.45 63.64 19.36
CA SER A 202 28.92 64.93 18.92
C SER A 202 30.07 65.77 18.36
N LEU A 203 29.92 66.27 17.14
CA LEU A 203 30.70 67.38 16.60
C LEU A 203 29.92 68.67 16.85
#